data_AF-A0A6A0A4U9-F1
#
_entry.id   AF-A0A6A0A4U9-F1
#
_cell.length_a   1.000
_cell.length_b   1.000
_cell.length_c   1.000
_cell.angle_alpha   90.00
_cell.angle_beta   90.00
_cell.angle_gamma   90.00
#
_symmetry.space_group_name_H-M   'P 1'
#
loop_
_entity.id
_entity.type
_entity.pdbx_description
1 polymer ?
#
loop_
_entity_poly.entity_id
_entity_poly.type
_entity_poly.pdbx_seq_one_letter_code
_entity_poly.pdbx_strand_id
1 'polypeptide(L)'
;MTGYDTLLALLTAQFIANSGIAVTIQATNYNLKVEWMAAFAKGKNNMGNSTGPDYDALMFTSEMMGDLASTGALMDLQPFIKGDAKQVVGIPILEGLFIMYTNWPLLTSVYNISRPTLNQPGRLSFYPDTWQELISVMQRVNATASDPATGLPRHALCLPFKLRITYLLQAVMASIMQTQGFTQGFLYDPLTLEPLTNNTAMQQVMCITMELLSFVRTFESADVVDMSQCAIALAGDDFFKSLSITNSNRQFMGQLTMSPLPASTEVLDRSTMQLVPCTQELCNSQRATQ
;
A
#
# COMPACT_ATOMS: atom_id res chain seq x y z
N MET A 1 -20.59 -13.42 -6.98
CA MET A 1 -20.43 -12.66 -5.72
C MET A 1 -18.99 -12.77 -5.31
N THR A 2 -18.34 -11.63 -5.14
CA THR A 2 -16.97 -11.58 -4.60
C THR A 2 -16.98 -11.95 -3.12
N GLY A 3 -15.83 -12.29 -2.54
CA GLY A 3 -15.74 -12.57 -1.10
C GLY A 3 -16.21 -11.41 -0.21
N TYR A 4 -16.10 -10.17 -0.72
CA TYR A 4 -16.57 -8.96 -0.02
C TYR A 4 -18.09 -8.85 0.05
N ASP A 5 -18.81 -9.16 -1.04
CA ASP A 5 -20.29 -9.11 -1.06
C ASP A 5 -20.88 -10.07 -0.01
N THR A 6 -20.30 -11.27 0.09
CA THR A 6 -20.71 -12.30 1.05
C THR A 6 -20.44 -11.85 2.49
N LEU A 7 -19.29 -11.22 2.76
CA LEU A 7 -18.96 -10.71 4.08
C LEU A 7 -19.90 -9.56 4.49
N LEU A 8 -20.14 -8.61 3.60
CA LEU A 8 -21.07 -7.50 3.82
C LEU A 8 -22.50 -8.01 4.06
N ALA A 9 -22.95 -9.01 3.32
CA ALA A 9 -24.25 -9.63 3.54
C ALA A 9 -24.35 -10.30 4.92
N LEU A 10 -23.30 -10.99 5.37
CA LEU A 10 -23.24 -11.60 6.71
C LEU A 10 -23.29 -10.56 7.82
N LEU A 11 -22.46 -9.51 7.74
CA LEU A 11 -22.45 -8.42 8.71
C LEU A 11 -23.80 -7.70 8.77
N THR A 12 -24.40 -7.49 7.60
CA THR A 12 -25.69 -6.81 7.48
C THR A 12 -26.83 -7.67 8.03
N ALA A 13 -26.82 -8.98 7.80
CA ALA A 13 -27.79 -9.89 8.40
C ALA A 13 -27.72 -9.87 9.94
N GLN A 14 -26.52 -9.83 10.50
CA GLN A 14 -26.33 -9.70 11.95
C GLN A 14 -26.81 -8.35 12.48
N PHE A 15 -26.54 -7.26 11.76
CA PHE A 15 -27.03 -5.93 12.11
C PHE A 15 -28.57 -5.86 12.07
N ILE A 16 -29.20 -6.39 11.02
CA ILE A 16 -30.67 -6.47 10.88
C ILE A 16 -31.26 -7.27 12.05
N ALA A 17 -30.67 -8.43 12.38
CA ALA A 17 -31.15 -9.26 13.47
C ALA A 17 -31.09 -8.56 14.84
N ASN A 18 -30.06 -7.73 15.08
CA ASN A 18 -29.86 -7.06 16.36
C ASN A 18 -30.63 -5.73 16.48
N SER A 19 -30.79 -5.00 15.38
CA SER A 19 -31.38 -3.65 15.39
C SER A 19 -32.83 -3.61 14.92
N GLY A 20 -33.28 -4.61 14.15
CA GLY A 20 -34.56 -4.59 13.44
C GLY A 20 -34.61 -3.63 12.25
N ILE A 21 -33.50 -2.95 11.93
CA ILE A 21 -33.43 -1.99 10.82
C ILE A 21 -33.10 -2.76 9.54
N ALA A 22 -33.97 -2.66 8.54
CA ALA A 22 -33.73 -3.25 7.23
C ALA A 22 -32.59 -2.51 6.51
N VAL A 23 -31.68 -3.26 5.90
CA VAL A 23 -30.55 -2.72 5.14
C VAL A 23 -30.48 -3.44 3.79
N THR A 24 -30.32 -2.65 2.72
CA THR A 24 -30.13 -3.16 1.36
C THR A 24 -28.73 -2.78 0.89
N ILE A 25 -27.95 -3.76 0.44
CA ILE A 25 -26.59 -3.54 -0.07
C ILE A 25 -26.62 -3.62 -1.59
N GLN A 26 -26.02 -2.63 -2.24
CA GLN A 26 -25.76 -2.67 -3.67
C GLN A 26 -24.25 -2.66 -3.91
N ALA A 27 -23.73 -3.78 -4.41
CA ALA A 27 -22.36 -3.86 -4.85
C ALA A 27 -22.20 -3.23 -6.24
N THR A 28 -21.11 -2.52 -6.45
CA THR A 28 -20.78 -1.90 -7.73
C THR A 28 -19.36 -2.27 -8.14
N ASN A 29 -19.09 -2.23 -9.44
CA ASN A 29 -17.74 -2.44 -9.94
C ASN A 29 -16.91 -1.17 -9.71
N TYR A 30 -15.81 -1.29 -8.96
CA TYR A 30 -14.89 -0.18 -8.69
C TYR A 30 -14.38 0.52 -9.98
N ASN A 31 -14.28 -0.21 -11.09
CA ASN A 31 -13.87 0.39 -12.37
C ASN A 31 -14.87 1.41 -12.92
N LEU A 32 -16.13 1.38 -12.45
CA LEU A 32 -17.17 2.36 -12.79
C LEU A 32 -17.19 3.55 -11.81
N LYS A 33 -16.18 3.71 -10.95
CA LYS A 33 -16.16 4.75 -9.91
C LYS A 33 -16.45 6.15 -10.42
N VAL A 34 -16.00 6.50 -11.62
CA VAL A 34 -16.26 7.83 -12.22
C VAL A 34 -17.75 8.05 -12.47
N GLU A 35 -18.46 7.02 -12.96
CA GLU A 35 -19.91 7.09 -13.21
C GLU A 35 -20.68 7.20 -11.89
N TRP A 36 -20.27 6.45 -10.87
CA TRP A 36 -20.87 6.53 -9.54
C TRP A 36 -20.60 7.88 -8.87
N MET A 37 -19.37 8.40 -8.92
CA MET A 37 -19.06 9.74 -8.41
C MET A 37 -19.90 10.80 -9.11
N ALA A 38 -20.09 10.70 -10.43
CA ALA A 38 -20.97 11.61 -11.16
C ALA A 38 -22.45 11.48 -10.72
N ALA A 39 -22.91 10.29 -10.37
CA ALA A 39 -24.26 10.08 -9.84
C ALA A 39 -24.44 10.69 -8.44
N PHE A 40 -23.44 10.60 -7.57
CA PHE A 40 -23.45 11.21 -6.23
C PHE A 40 -23.23 12.72 -6.26
N ALA A 41 -22.40 13.22 -7.18
CA ALA A 41 -22.13 14.64 -7.38
C ALA A 41 -23.31 15.40 -8.02
N LYS A 42 -24.28 14.71 -8.65
CA LYS A 42 -25.55 15.28 -9.13
C LYS A 42 -26.53 15.60 -7.98
N GLY A 43 -25.98 16.13 -6.90
CA GLY A 43 -26.71 16.72 -5.79
C GLY A 43 -27.23 18.09 -6.20
N LYS A 44 -28.54 18.13 -6.46
CA LYS A 44 -29.38 19.32 -6.66
C LYS A 44 -29.35 19.96 -8.05
N ASN A 45 -30.48 19.90 -8.73
CA ASN A 45 -30.76 20.79 -9.85
C ASN A 45 -30.89 22.26 -9.37
N ASN A 46 -31.03 23.23 -10.27
CA ASN A 46 -31.19 24.67 -9.95
C ASN A 46 -32.39 24.99 -9.02
N MET A 47 -33.23 24.00 -8.68
CA MET A 47 -34.37 24.10 -7.77
C MET A 47 -34.12 23.39 -6.42
N GLY A 48 -32.94 22.84 -6.18
CA GLY A 48 -32.58 22.21 -4.91
C GLY A 48 -32.98 20.73 -4.78
N ASN A 49 -33.54 20.10 -5.82
CA ASN A 49 -34.01 18.71 -5.76
C ASN A 49 -32.91 17.71 -6.13
N SER A 50 -32.75 16.66 -5.30
CA SER A 50 -31.86 15.53 -5.60
C SER A 50 -32.30 14.83 -6.89
N THR A 51 -31.35 14.52 -7.77
CA THR A 51 -31.61 13.83 -9.06
C THR A 51 -30.87 12.51 -9.20
N GLY A 52 -30.16 12.08 -8.15
CA GLY A 52 -29.43 10.81 -8.09
C GLY A 52 -30.19 9.74 -7.29
N PRO A 53 -29.73 8.47 -7.33
CA PRO A 53 -30.23 7.43 -6.44
C PRO A 53 -30.00 7.80 -4.97
N ASP A 54 -31.03 7.65 -4.13
CA ASP A 54 -30.96 7.93 -2.69
C ASP A 54 -30.29 6.76 -1.96
N TYR A 55 -28.99 6.87 -1.67
CA TYR A 55 -28.27 5.95 -0.79
C TYR A 55 -27.98 6.64 0.56
N ASP A 56 -28.28 5.96 1.67
CA ASP A 56 -28.02 6.49 3.02
C ASP A 56 -26.52 6.44 3.41
N ALA A 57 -25.78 5.49 2.84
CA ALA A 57 -24.36 5.30 3.12
C ALA A 57 -23.61 4.84 1.87
N LEU A 58 -22.36 5.31 1.74
CA LEU A 58 -21.45 4.95 0.66
C LEU A 58 -20.11 4.50 1.22
N MET A 59 -19.63 3.35 0.75
CA MET A 59 -18.23 2.95 0.94
C MET A 59 -17.42 3.51 -0.23
N PHE A 60 -16.47 4.38 0.06
CA PHE A 60 -15.57 4.98 -0.91
C PHE A 60 -14.13 4.90 -0.41
N THR A 61 -13.18 4.99 -1.34
CA THR A 61 -11.75 4.97 -1.02
C THR A 61 -11.27 6.36 -0.59
N SER A 62 -10.20 6.43 0.21
CA SER A 62 -9.74 7.68 0.82
C SER A 62 -9.46 8.79 -0.20
N GLU A 63 -8.99 8.45 -1.40
CA GLU A 63 -8.74 9.43 -2.46
C GLU A 63 -10.00 10.13 -2.97
N MET A 64 -11.19 9.53 -2.81
CA MET A 64 -12.45 10.12 -3.25
C MET A 64 -13.04 11.11 -2.24
N MET A 65 -12.49 11.17 -1.01
CA MET A 65 -13.07 11.95 0.08
C MET A 65 -13.12 13.44 -0.23
N GLY A 66 -12.04 14.00 -0.78
CA GLY A 66 -11.97 15.42 -1.14
C GLY A 66 -12.98 15.80 -2.21
N ASP A 67 -13.08 14.99 -3.27
CA ASP A 67 -14.03 15.21 -4.36
C ASP A 67 -15.47 15.15 -3.84
N LEU A 68 -15.83 14.10 -3.09
CA LEU A 68 -17.18 13.95 -2.54
C LEU A 68 -17.52 15.06 -1.53
N ALA A 69 -16.58 15.44 -0.66
CA ALA A 69 -16.77 16.54 0.28
C ALA A 69 -17.01 17.87 -0.45
N SER A 70 -16.30 18.13 -1.55
CA SER A 70 -16.44 19.37 -2.33
C SER A 70 -17.81 19.54 -2.98
N THR A 71 -18.52 18.43 -3.24
CA THR A 71 -19.88 18.46 -3.80
C THR A 71 -20.97 18.75 -2.76
N GLY A 72 -20.64 18.71 -1.46
CA GLY A 72 -21.63 18.79 -0.39
C GLY A 72 -22.50 17.52 -0.25
N ALA A 73 -22.13 16.41 -0.90
CA ALA A 73 -22.85 15.14 -0.81
C ALA A 73 -22.64 14.40 0.51
N LEU A 74 -21.59 14.75 1.28
CA LEU A 74 -21.27 14.11 2.55
C LEU A 74 -21.90 14.84 3.73
N MET A 75 -22.52 14.09 4.64
CA MET A 75 -23.01 14.60 5.92
C MET A 75 -21.82 14.96 6.83
N ASP A 76 -21.90 16.10 7.52
CA ASP A 76 -20.95 16.40 8.59
C ASP A 76 -21.16 15.46 9.77
N LEU A 77 -20.20 14.55 9.98
CA LEU A 77 -20.24 13.59 11.07
C LEU A 77 -19.67 14.15 12.38
N GLN A 78 -19.01 15.32 12.39
CA GLN A 78 -18.41 15.92 13.59
C GLN A 78 -19.34 15.92 14.83
N PRO A 79 -20.64 16.27 14.72
CA PRO A 79 -21.54 16.28 15.88
C PRO A 79 -21.76 14.91 16.53
N PHE A 80 -21.67 13.83 15.76
CA PHE A 80 -21.90 12.47 16.27
C PHE A 80 -20.66 11.85 16.87
N ILE A 81 -19.50 12.43 16.60
CA ILE A 81 -18.21 11.81 16.86
C ILE A 81 -17.37 12.58 17.87
N LYS A 82 -17.67 13.87 18.04
CA LYS A 82 -17.01 14.74 19.00
C LYS A 82 -17.24 14.21 20.43
N GLY A 83 -16.20 13.61 21.00
CA GLY A 83 -16.22 13.05 22.36
C GLY A 83 -16.41 11.54 22.44
N ASP A 84 -16.56 10.85 21.31
CA ASP A 84 -16.58 9.39 21.29
C ASP A 84 -15.13 8.84 21.24
N ALA A 85 -14.57 8.49 22.39
CA ALA A 85 -13.23 7.91 22.49
C ALA A 85 -13.12 6.49 21.89
N LYS A 86 -14.25 5.84 21.60
CA LYS A 86 -14.28 4.54 20.89
C LYS A 86 -14.38 4.72 19.39
N GLN A 87 -14.48 5.95 18.93
CA GLN A 87 -14.48 6.22 17.52
C GLN A 87 -13.10 5.89 16.96
N VAL A 88 -13.08 4.88 16.10
CA VAL A 88 -11.93 4.60 15.26
C VAL A 88 -11.86 5.77 14.28
N VAL A 89 -10.96 6.73 14.53
CA VAL A 89 -10.51 7.74 13.54
C VAL A 89 -10.49 7.04 12.19
N GLY A 90 -11.38 7.49 11.31
CA GLY A 90 -11.98 6.72 10.21
C GLY A 90 -11.18 5.49 9.83
N ILE A 91 -11.69 4.31 10.23
CA ILE A 91 -11.23 2.98 9.80
C ILE A 91 -10.22 3.10 8.64
N PRO A 92 -8.90 3.20 8.92
CA PRO A 92 -7.87 3.14 7.89
C PRO A 92 -7.73 1.68 7.39
N ILE A 93 -8.74 0.85 7.66
CA ILE A 93 -8.76 -0.60 7.52
C ILE A 93 -8.88 -0.99 6.04
N LEU A 94 -8.93 -0.03 5.11
CA LEU A 94 -8.96 -0.28 3.67
C LEU A 94 -7.80 0.36 2.90
N GLU A 95 -6.92 1.13 3.53
CA GLU A 95 -5.63 1.42 2.89
C GLU A 95 -4.74 0.19 3.08
N GLY A 96 -4.71 -0.65 2.06
CA GLY A 96 -3.91 -1.87 2.05
C GLY A 96 -2.45 -1.55 2.38
N LEU A 97 -1.92 -2.22 3.40
CA LEU A 97 -0.54 -2.07 3.83
C LEU A 97 0.40 -2.53 2.71
N PHE A 98 1.12 -1.61 2.09
CA PHE A 98 2.16 -1.97 1.12
C PHE A 98 3.44 -2.36 1.87
N ILE A 99 3.76 -3.66 1.88
CA ILE A 99 4.80 -4.27 2.71
C ILE A 99 5.70 -5.15 1.85
N MET A 100 6.94 -5.33 2.28
CA MET A 100 7.88 -6.25 1.66
C MET A 100 7.77 -7.65 2.26
N TYR A 101 7.59 -8.64 1.38
CA TYR A 101 7.59 -10.07 1.69
C TYR A 101 8.84 -10.74 1.12
N THR A 102 9.58 -11.43 1.98
CA THR A 102 10.89 -11.98 1.65
C THR A 102 10.88 -13.51 1.65
N ASN A 103 11.34 -14.13 0.57
CA ASN A 103 11.52 -15.58 0.44
C ASN A 103 12.89 -16.03 0.96
N TRP A 104 12.94 -16.41 2.23
CA TRP A 104 14.19 -16.84 2.86
C TRP A 104 14.85 -18.04 2.19
N PRO A 105 14.16 -19.16 1.91
CA PRO A 105 14.77 -20.30 1.22
C PRO A 105 15.56 -19.90 -0.04
N LEU A 106 15.01 -18.98 -0.84
CA LEU A 106 15.70 -18.49 -2.02
C LEU A 106 16.89 -17.57 -1.66
N LEU A 107 16.71 -16.58 -0.80
CA LEU A 107 17.79 -15.65 -0.46
C LEU A 107 18.95 -16.36 0.26
N THR A 108 18.67 -17.31 1.14
CA THR A 108 19.70 -18.13 1.78
C THR A 108 20.51 -18.92 0.76
N SER A 109 19.88 -19.38 -0.32
CA SER A 109 20.57 -20.09 -1.41
C SER A 109 21.42 -19.14 -2.28
N VAL A 110 20.89 -17.97 -2.65
CA VAL A 110 21.61 -16.99 -3.50
C VAL A 110 22.82 -16.40 -2.78
N TYR A 111 22.68 -16.11 -1.49
CA TYR A 111 23.72 -15.46 -0.70
C TYR A 111 24.59 -16.45 0.08
N ASN A 112 24.22 -17.73 0.11
CA ASN A 112 24.84 -18.75 0.95
C ASN A 112 24.89 -18.32 2.43
N ILE A 113 23.75 -17.81 2.93
CA ILE A 113 23.58 -17.33 4.31
C ILE A 113 22.58 -18.20 5.07
N SER A 114 22.66 -18.21 6.39
CA SER A 114 21.61 -18.81 7.22
C SER A 114 20.41 -17.86 7.36
N ARG A 115 19.20 -18.43 7.45
CA ARG A 115 18.01 -17.66 7.82
C ARG A 115 18.24 -17.06 9.23
N PRO A 116 18.01 -15.75 9.44
CA PRO A 116 18.14 -15.17 10.75
C PRO A 116 17.13 -15.78 11.73
N THR A 117 17.57 -16.02 12.96
CA THR A 117 16.70 -16.50 14.03
C THR A 117 16.00 -15.32 14.69
N LEU A 118 14.69 -15.42 14.93
CA LEU A 118 13.84 -14.38 15.52
C LEU A 118 14.05 -14.27 17.05
N ASN A 119 15.30 -14.24 17.50
CA ASN A 119 15.63 -14.38 18.91
C ASN A 119 15.63 -13.05 19.68
N GLN A 120 15.40 -11.92 18.98
CA GLN A 120 15.22 -10.60 19.57
C GLN A 120 14.19 -9.79 18.76
N PRO A 121 13.30 -9.00 19.40
CA PRO A 121 12.54 -7.97 18.72
C PRO A 121 13.52 -6.88 18.27
N GLY A 122 14.04 -7.02 17.05
CA GLY A 122 15.12 -6.19 16.55
C GLY A 122 15.50 -6.54 15.11
N ARG A 123 16.06 -5.52 14.43
CA ARG A 123 16.52 -5.50 13.04
C ARG A 123 17.12 -6.83 12.59
N LEU A 124 16.51 -7.44 11.58
CA LEU A 124 17.04 -8.64 10.95
C LEU A 124 18.19 -8.20 10.02
N SER A 125 19.40 -8.70 10.27
CA SER A 125 20.69 -8.23 9.70
C SER A 125 20.86 -8.35 8.17
N PHE A 126 19.83 -8.84 7.46
CA PHE A 126 19.87 -9.07 6.03
C PHE A 126 18.63 -8.52 5.29
N TYR A 127 17.80 -7.71 5.95
CA TYR A 127 16.78 -6.97 5.20
C TYR A 127 17.41 -5.77 4.52
N PRO A 128 17.06 -5.49 3.26
CA PRO A 128 17.40 -4.21 2.67
C PRO A 128 16.64 -3.13 3.43
N ASP A 129 17.37 -2.39 4.24
CA ASP A 129 16.89 -1.27 5.05
C ASP A 129 16.76 -0.01 4.21
N THR A 130 17.50 0.06 3.11
CA THR A 130 17.49 1.16 2.14
C THR A 130 17.13 0.70 0.74
N TRP A 131 16.63 1.62 -0.10
CA TRP A 131 16.33 1.30 -1.50
C TRP A 131 17.57 0.85 -2.27
N GLN A 132 18.75 1.42 -1.98
CA GLN A 132 20.02 1.04 -2.59
C GLN A 132 20.46 -0.37 -2.21
N GLU A 133 20.25 -0.76 -0.94
CA GLU A 133 20.44 -2.15 -0.52
C GLU A 133 19.46 -3.08 -1.23
N LEU A 134 18.19 -2.69 -1.40
CA LEU A 134 17.21 -3.49 -2.13
C LEU A 134 17.65 -3.69 -3.58
N ILE A 135 18.08 -2.64 -4.27
CA ILE A 135 18.59 -2.69 -5.65
C ILE A 135 19.79 -3.62 -5.73
N SER A 136 20.75 -3.51 -4.80
CA SER A 136 21.91 -4.40 -4.72
C SER A 136 21.49 -5.86 -4.53
N VAL A 137 20.45 -6.09 -3.71
CA VAL A 137 19.89 -7.42 -3.52
C VAL A 137 19.29 -7.96 -4.81
N MET A 138 18.50 -7.13 -5.50
CA MET A 138 17.82 -7.51 -6.75
C MET A 138 18.80 -7.83 -7.87
N GLN A 139 19.86 -7.03 -8.04
CA GLN A 139 20.89 -7.27 -9.04
C GLN A 139 21.51 -8.67 -8.90
N ARG A 140 21.85 -9.06 -7.67
CA ARG A 140 22.46 -10.36 -7.40
C ARG A 140 21.48 -11.52 -7.58
N VAL A 141 20.24 -11.35 -7.12
CA VAL A 141 19.19 -12.37 -7.34
C VAL A 141 18.94 -12.55 -8.83
N ASN A 142 18.76 -11.47 -9.59
CA ASN A 142 18.49 -11.55 -11.03
C ASN A 142 19.64 -12.24 -11.81
N ALA A 143 20.88 -12.09 -11.35
CA ALA A 143 22.04 -12.74 -11.97
C ALA A 143 22.18 -14.24 -11.66
N THR A 144 21.51 -14.75 -10.61
CA THR A 144 21.82 -16.08 -10.04
C THR A 144 20.61 -16.96 -9.73
N ALA A 145 19.41 -16.40 -9.67
CA ALA A 145 18.23 -17.08 -9.18
C ALA A 145 17.56 -17.92 -10.27
N SER A 146 18.04 -19.15 -10.40
CA SER A 146 17.28 -20.26 -10.98
C SER A 146 16.73 -21.12 -9.85
N ASP A 147 15.49 -21.58 -9.97
CA ASP A 147 14.90 -22.52 -9.03
C ASP A 147 15.65 -23.86 -9.07
N PRO A 148 16.30 -24.32 -7.99
CA PRO A 148 17.02 -25.60 -8.03
C PRO A 148 16.11 -26.83 -8.12
N ALA A 149 14.85 -26.70 -7.71
CA ALA A 149 13.85 -27.77 -7.70
C ALA A 149 13.05 -27.84 -9.00
N THR A 150 12.77 -26.70 -9.65
CA THR A 150 11.96 -26.64 -10.88
C THR A 150 12.77 -26.27 -12.13
N GLY A 151 13.98 -25.75 -11.99
CA GLY A 151 14.83 -25.27 -13.09
C GLY A 151 14.35 -23.99 -13.77
N LEU A 152 13.24 -23.39 -13.30
CA LEU A 152 12.66 -22.17 -13.89
C LEU A 152 13.38 -20.89 -13.39
N PRO A 153 13.41 -19.82 -14.22
CA PRO A 153 13.91 -18.52 -13.77
C PRO A 153 13.07 -17.99 -12.61
N ARG A 154 13.73 -17.48 -11.55
CA ARG A 154 13.05 -16.76 -10.47
C ARG A 154 13.29 -15.25 -10.63
N HIS A 155 12.25 -14.47 -10.37
CA HIS A 155 12.24 -13.02 -10.44
C HIS A 155 12.72 -12.41 -9.13
N ALA A 156 13.46 -11.31 -9.24
CA ALA A 156 14.02 -10.64 -8.09
C ALA A 156 12.95 -9.87 -7.30
N LEU A 157 12.18 -9.01 -7.98
CA LEU A 157 11.15 -8.18 -7.38
C LEU A 157 9.80 -8.40 -8.07
N CYS A 158 8.77 -8.62 -7.28
CA CYS A 158 7.45 -8.94 -7.79
C CYS A 158 6.36 -8.02 -7.23
N LEU A 159 5.42 -7.63 -8.09
CA LEU A 159 4.22 -6.87 -7.72
C LEU A 159 2.97 -7.65 -8.19
N PRO A 160 1.89 -7.69 -7.39
CA PRO A 160 0.62 -8.20 -7.88
C PRO A 160 0.08 -7.27 -8.98
N PHE A 161 -0.66 -7.82 -9.95
CA PHE A 161 -1.10 -7.03 -11.11
C PHE A 161 -1.94 -5.80 -10.76
N LYS A 162 -2.76 -5.90 -9.70
CA LYS A 162 -3.57 -4.77 -9.21
C LYS A 162 -2.72 -3.61 -8.70
N LEU A 163 -1.52 -3.90 -8.18
CA LEU A 163 -0.58 -2.86 -7.77
C LEU A 163 0.21 -2.39 -8.98
N ARG A 164 -0.21 -1.23 -9.50
CA ARG A 164 0.51 -0.53 -10.56
C ARG A 164 1.85 -0.03 -10.05
N ILE A 165 2.77 0.22 -10.98
CA ILE A 165 4.06 0.84 -10.69
C ILE A 165 3.95 2.17 -9.92
N THR A 166 2.79 2.83 -10.02
CA THR A 166 2.48 4.04 -9.26
C THR A 166 2.58 3.84 -7.74
N TYR A 167 2.28 2.66 -7.21
CA TYR A 167 2.44 2.37 -5.78
C TYR A 167 3.91 2.26 -5.38
N LEU A 168 4.75 1.69 -6.24
CA LEU A 168 6.20 1.67 -6.02
C LEU A 168 6.76 3.09 -6.04
N LEU A 169 6.37 3.89 -7.04
CA LEU A 169 6.77 5.30 -7.13
C LEU A 169 6.35 6.07 -5.88
N GLN A 170 5.10 5.92 -5.43
CA GLN A 170 4.59 6.57 -4.23
C GLN A 170 5.32 6.12 -2.96
N ALA A 171 5.67 4.83 -2.84
CA ALA A 171 6.44 4.33 -1.71
C ALA A 171 7.83 4.96 -1.64
N VAL A 172 8.55 5.01 -2.76
CA VAL A 172 9.86 5.65 -2.86
C VAL A 172 9.72 7.16 -2.55
N MET A 173 8.73 7.82 -3.15
CA MET A 173 8.45 9.24 -2.96
C MET A 173 8.13 9.58 -1.49
N ALA A 174 7.28 8.80 -0.83
CA ALA A 174 6.97 8.98 0.58
C ALA A 174 8.21 8.79 1.46
N SER A 175 9.07 7.82 1.15
CA SER A 175 10.30 7.59 1.92
C SER A 175 11.32 8.75 1.85
N ILE A 176 11.26 9.56 0.78
CA ILE A 176 12.15 10.71 0.55
C ILE A 176 11.51 12.01 1.03
N MET A 177 10.20 12.19 0.79
CA MET A 177 9.51 13.47 0.95
C MET A 177 8.64 13.55 2.20
N GLN A 178 8.32 12.42 2.85
CA GLN A 178 7.36 12.32 3.97
C GLN A 178 8.00 11.75 5.25
N THR A 179 9.12 12.33 5.69
CA THR A 179 9.91 11.80 6.81
C THR A 179 9.28 12.02 8.19
N GLN A 180 8.33 12.95 8.32
CA GLN A 180 7.69 13.33 9.60
C GLN A 180 6.26 12.80 9.74
N GLY A 181 5.91 11.78 8.97
CA GLY A 181 4.59 11.14 9.02
C GLY A 181 3.60 11.70 8.00
N PHE A 182 2.44 11.05 7.91
CA PHE A 182 1.54 11.21 6.77
C PHE A 182 1.00 12.64 6.59
N THR A 183 0.87 13.39 7.68
CA THR A 183 0.37 14.78 7.69
C THR A 183 1.32 15.76 7.01
N GLN A 184 2.58 15.41 6.78
CA GLN A 184 3.57 16.26 6.10
C GLN A 184 3.26 16.43 4.60
N GLY A 185 2.45 15.54 4.03
CA GLY A 185 2.25 15.42 2.58
C GLY A 185 3.53 14.98 1.86
N PHE A 186 3.40 14.53 0.61
CA PHE A 186 4.56 14.17 -0.22
C PHE A 186 4.42 14.65 -1.66
N LEU A 187 3.19 14.76 -2.17
CA LEU A 187 2.90 15.33 -3.48
C LEU A 187 2.70 16.85 -3.45
N TYR A 188 2.00 17.33 -2.42
CA TYR A 188 1.71 18.75 -2.18
C TYR A 188 2.05 19.11 -0.74
N ASP A 189 2.42 20.36 -0.53
CA ASP A 189 2.47 20.93 0.81
C ASP A 189 1.04 21.06 1.36
N PRO A 190 0.74 20.50 2.55
CA PRO A 190 -0.62 20.42 3.06
C PRO A 190 -1.19 21.78 3.50
N LEU A 191 -0.35 22.80 3.71
CA LEU A 191 -0.77 24.13 4.14
C LEU A 191 -0.98 25.08 2.96
N THR A 192 -0.08 25.02 1.97
CA THR A 192 -0.05 25.93 0.83
C THR A 192 -0.62 25.33 -0.44
N LEU A 193 -0.76 24.00 -0.51
CA LEU A 193 -1.12 23.21 -1.69
C LEU A 193 -0.12 23.34 -2.85
N GLU A 194 1.07 23.88 -2.59
CA GLU A 194 2.12 23.97 -3.60
C GLU A 194 2.68 22.57 -3.93
N PRO A 195 2.94 22.25 -5.22
CA PRO A 195 3.52 20.97 -5.60
C PRO A 195 4.94 20.78 -5.05
N LEU A 196 5.22 19.60 -4.51
CA LEU A 196 6.53 19.22 -3.95
C LEU A 196 7.41 18.44 -4.92
N THR A 197 7.05 18.40 -6.20
CA THR A 197 7.68 17.52 -7.21
C THR A 197 8.73 18.21 -8.06
N ASN A 198 8.81 19.54 -8.04
CA ASN A 198 9.79 20.29 -8.83
C ASN A 198 11.08 20.57 -8.03
N ASN A 199 11.81 19.52 -7.67
CA ASN A 199 13.07 19.61 -6.91
C ASN A 199 13.99 18.41 -7.19
N THR A 200 15.20 18.47 -6.63
CA THR A 200 16.22 17.41 -6.75
C THR A 200 15.78 16.10 -6.08
N ALA A 201 14.91 16.15 -5.07
CA ALA A 201 14.37 14.95 -4.44
C ALA A 201 13.48 14.13 -5.40
N MET A 202 12.66 14.77 -6.22
CA MET A 202 11.86 14.04 -7.23
C MET A 202 12.73 13.38 -8.30
N GLN A 203 13.88 13.98 -8.64
CA GLN A 203 14.84 13.35 -9.54
C GLN A 203 15.37 12.05 -8.95
N GLN A 204 15.74 12.06 -7.66
CA GLN A 204 16.20 10.87 -6.95
C GLN A 204 15.11 9.79 -6.83
N VAL A 205 13.86 10.19 -6.57
CA VAL A 205 12.69 9.29 -6.60
C VAL A 205 12.60 8.57 -7.94
N MET A 206 12.72 9.30 -9.06
CA MET A 206 12.67 8.71 -10.39
C MET A 206 13.85 7.79 -10.67
N CYS A 207 15.07 8.16 -10.27
CA CYS A 207 16.26 7.32 -10.42
C CYS A 207 16.06 5.96 -9.73
N ILE A 208 15.72 5.95 -8.44
CA ILE A 208 15.49 4.72 -7.67
C ILE A 208 14.36 3.88 -8.28
N THR A 209 13.25 4.53 -8.65
CA THR A 209 12.10 3.82 -9.22
C THR A 209 12.44 3.16 -10.57
N MET A 210 13.20 3.86 -11.42
CA MET A 210 13.64 3.35 -12.73
C MET A 210 14.64 2.21 -12.59
N GLU A 211 15.54 2.26 -11.61
CA GLU A 211 16.44 1.16 -11.31
C GLU A 211 15.66 -0.08 -10.84
N LEU A 212 14.73 0.09 -9.90
CA LEU A 212 13.89 -1.01 -9.42
C LEU A 212 13.02 -1.61 -10.53
N LEU A 213 12.51 -0.77 -11.44
CA LEU A 213 11.68 -1.18 -12.57
C LEU A 213 12.34 -2.26 -13.44
N SER A 214 13.67 -2.23 -13.57
CA SER A 214 14.40 -3.24 -14.34
C SER A 214 14.30 -4.66 -13.76
N PHE A 215 13.90 -4.77 -12.48
CA PHE A 215 13.75 -6.03 -11.76
C PHE A 215 12.29 -6.45 -11.53
N VAL A 216 11.34 -5.53 -11.77
CA VAL A 216 9.93 -5.76 -11.47
C VAL A 216 9.31 -6.76 -12.45
N ARG A 217 8.68 -7.79 -11.89
CA ARG A 217 7.73 -8.64 -12.61
C ARG A 217 6.32 -8.48 -12.05
N THR A 218 5.36 -8.26 -12.94
CA THR A 218 3.93 -8.33 -12.63
C THR A 218 3.33 -9.62 -13.16
N PHE A 219 2.34 -10.18 -12.46
CA PHE A 219 1.67 -11.43 -12.83
C PHE A 219 0.29 -11.16 -13.42
N GLU A 220 0.18 -11.11 -14.75
CA GLU A 220 -1.01 -10.64 -15.49
C GLU A 220 -2.35 -11.29 -15.08
N SER A 221 -2.33 -12.55 -14.62
CA SER A 221 -3.54 -13.30 -14.27
C SER A 221 -3.76 -13.49 -12.78
N ALA A 222 -2.87 -12.95 -11.92
CA ALA A 222 -2.89 -13.24 -10.49
C ALA A 222 -3.06 -11.96 -9.66
N ASP A 223 -4.11 -11.93 -8.86
CA ASP A 223 -4.33 -10.93 -7.81
C ASP A 223 -3.26 -11.00 -6.71
N VAL A 224 -2.58 -12.14 -6.60
CA VAL A 224 -1.56 -12.43 -5.59
C VAL A 224 -0.28 -12.90 -6.28
N VAL A 225 0.87 -12.43 -5.81
CA VAL A 225 2.19 -12.88 -6.27
C VAL A 225 2.41 -14.36 -5.98
N ASP A 226 2.97 -15.10 -6.94
CA ASP A 226 3.44 -16.47 -6.74
C ASP A 226 4.88 -16.48 -6.21
N MET A 227 5.05 -16.82 -4.93
CA MET A 227 6.38 -16.80 -4.30
C MET A 227 7.30 -17.94 -4.73
N SER A 228 6.81 -18.93 -5.49
CA SER A 228 7.69 -19.94 -6.10
C SER A 228 8.60 -19.32 -7.17
N GLN A 229 8.16 -18.21 -7.75
CA GLN A 229 8.85 -17.50 -8.81
C GLN A 229 9.47 -16.18 -8.33
N CYS A 230 9.37 -15.82 -7.05
CA CYS A 230 9.78 -14.51 -6.55
C CYS A 230 10.68 -14.59 -5.32
N ALA A 231 11.75 -13.80 -5.31
CA ALA A 231 12.60 -13.62 -4.14
C ALA A 231 12.00 -12.61 -3.16
N ILE A 232 11.56 -11.46 -3.67
CA ILE A 232 10.90 -10.42 -2.90
C ILE A 232 9.62 -10.02 -3.60
N ALA A 233 8.54 -9.89 -2.84
CA ALA A 233 7.30 -9.29 -3.30
C ALA A 233 7.00 -8.03 -2.50
N LEU A 234 6.59 -6.95 -3.19
CA LEU A 234 5.95 -5.82 -2.52
C LEU A 234 4.44 -5.96 -2.76
N ALA A 235 3.69 -6.15 -1.70
CA ALA A 235 2.28 -6.51 -1.80
C ALA A 235 1.46 -5.97 -0.61
N GLY A 236 0.13 -6.04 -0.76
CA GLY A 236 -0.83 -5.73 0.27
C GLY A 236 -0.90 -6.78 1.38
N ASP A 237 -1.71 -6.51 2.40
CA ASP A 237 -2.02 -7.44 3.50
C ASP A 237 -2.79 -8.69 3.02
N ASP A 238 -3.50 -8.58 1.90
CA ASP A 238 -4.17 -9.69 1.22
C ASP A 238 -3.20 -10.81 0.82
N PHE A 239 -1.92 -10.46 0.55
CA PHE A 239 -0.88 -11.44 0.33
C PHE A 239 -0.72 -12.39 1.52
N PHE A 240 -0.82 -11.91 2.76
CA PHE A 240 -0.72 -12.78 3.94
C PHE A 240 -1.82 -13.86 3.95
N LYS A 241 -3.04 -13.53 3.49
CA LYS A 241 -4.14 -14.50 3.37
C LYS A 241 -3.84 -15.60 2.35
N SER A 242 -2.97 -15.34 1.38
CA SER A 242 -2.54 -16.37 0.41
C SER A 242 -1.71 -17.51 1.00
N LEU A 243 -1.20 -17.33 2.23
CA LEU A 243 -0.46 -18.36 2.97
C LEU A 243 -1.38 -19.37 3.66
N SER A 244 -2.70 -19.16 3.64
CA SER A 244 -3.65 -20.11 4.22
C SER A 244 -3.58 -21.47 3.50
N ILE A 245 -3.99 -22.53 4.20
CA ILE A 245 -3.88 -23.92 3.75
C ILE A 245 -4.58 -24.19 2.40
N THR A 246 -5.58 -23.39 2.05
CA THR A 246 -6.37 -23.54 0.82
C THR A 246 -5.85 -22.71 -0.35
N ASN A 247 -4.82 -21.88 -0.15
CA ASN A 247 -4.39 -20.86 -1.11
C ASN A 247 -3.02 -21.17 -1.75
N SER A 248 -2.66 -20.39 -2.77
CA SER A 248 -1.55 -20.63 -3.70
C SER A 248 -0.14 -20.60 -3.08
N ASN A 249 0.05 -19.88 -1.97
CA ASN A 249 1.35 -19.75 -1.31
C ASN A 249 1.48 -20.57 -0.02
N ARG A 250 0.57 -21.52 0.24
CA ARG A 250 0.56 -22.34 1.47
C ARG A 250 1.89 -23.02 1.80
N GLN A 251 2.65 -23.43 0.77
CA GLN A 251 3.95 -24.08 0.91
C GLN A 251 5.01 -23.16 1.53
N PHE A 252 4.80 -21.85 1.51
CA PHE A 252 5.71 -20.85 2.10
C PHE A 252 5.28 -20.40 3.50
N MET A 253 4.24 -21.00 4.08
CA MET A 253 3.84 -20.74 5.46
C MET A 253 5.01 -21.00 6.42
N GLY A 254 5.34 -20.00 7.25
CA GLY A 254 6.49 -20.03 8.16
C GLY A 254 7.87 -19.85 7.49
N GLN A 255 7.93 -19.76 6.16
CA GLN A 255 9.17 -19.58 5.38
C GLN A 255 9.38 -18.14 4.92
N LEU A 256 8.29 -17.38 4.76
CA LEU A 256 8.36 -15.96 4.45
C LEU A 256 8.57 -15.12 5.70
N THR A 257 8.95 -13.87 5.50
CA THR A 257 8.93 -12.87 6.55
C THR A 257 8.54 -11.52 5.95
N MET A 258 7.92 -10.69 6.78
CA MET A 258 7.41 -9.39 6.42
C MET A 258 8.31 -8.30 7.01
N SER A 259 8.55 -7.25 6.24
CA SER A 259 9.28 -6.07 6.70
C SER A 259 8.61 -4.81 6.15
N PRO A 260 8.64 -3.69 6.90
CA PRO A 260 8.41 -2.37 6.32
C PRO A 260 9.24 -2.18 5.04
N LEU A 261 8.75 -1.30 4.17
CA LEU A 261 9.46 -0.93 2.95
C LEU A 261 10.82 -0.27 3.29
N PRO A 262 11.80 -0.35 2.38
CA PRO A 262 13.07 0.31 2.57
C PRO A 262 12.93 1.83 2.73
N ALA A 263 13.84 2.41 3.51
CA ALA A 263 13.95 3.85 3.68
C ALA A 263 14.88 4.47 2.62
N SER A 264 14.89 5.79 2.53
CA SER A 264 15.87 6.51 1.71
C SER A 264 17.01 7.04 2.57
N THR A 265 18.23 6.95 2.05
CA THR A 265 19.44 7.56 2.65
C THR A 265 19.54 9.06 2.41
N GLU A 266 18.69 9.61 1.55
CA GLU A 266 18.59 11.03 1.26
C GLU A 266 17.12 11.47 1.28
N VAL A 267 16.84 12.66 1.81
CA VAL A 267 15.48 13.14 2.03
C VAL A 267 15.34 14.61 1.61
N LEU A 268 14.11 15.04 1.36
CA LEU A 268 13.80 16.43 1.04
C LEU A 268 13.85 17.27 2.32
N ASP A 269 14.79 18.21 2.40
CA ASP A 269 14.73 19.29 3.37
C ASP A 269 13.71 20.33 2.90
N ARG A 270 12.61 20.47 3.65
CA ARG A 270 11.51 21.37 3.34
C ARG A 270 11.87 22.85 3.42
N SER A 271 12.93 23.20 4.15
CA SER A 271 13.36 24.60 4.29
C SER A 271 14.13 25.10 3.08
N THR A 272 14.92 24.22 2.46
CA THR A 272 15.77 24.52 1.31
C THR A 272 15.21 23.98 -0.01
N MET A 273 14.23 23.08 0.07
CA MET A 273 13.69 22.31 -1.05
C MET A 273 14.78 21.54 -1.82
N GLN A 274 15.82 21.12 -1.11
CA GLN A 274 16.93 20.34 -1.65
C GLN A 274 16.93 18.93 -1.07
N LEU A 275 17.44 18.00 -1.86
CA LEU A 275 17.81 16.67 -1.39
C LEU A 275 19.05 16.78 -0.49
N VAL A 276 18.98 16.21 0.71
CA VAL A 276 20.07 16.19 1.69
C VAL A 276 20.23 14.79 2.28
N PRO A 277 21.41 14.44 2.83
CA PRO A 277 21.58 13.19 3.56
C PRO A 277 20.59 13.05 4.72
N CYS A 278 20.09 11.84 4.90
CA CYS A 278 19.20 11.48 5.97
C CYS A 278 19.94 11.48 7.32
N THR A 279 19.52 12.34 8.25
CA THR A 279 20.06 12.39 9.62
C THR A 279 18.99 11.95 10.61
N GLN A 280 19.38 11.64 11.85
CA GLN A 280 18.44 11.23 12.91
C GLN A 280 17.40 12.33 13.24
N GLU A 281 17.73 13.60 12.95
CA GLU A 281 16.83 14.74 13.15
C GLU A 281 15.84 14.90 11.98
N LEU A 282 16.30 14.60 10.75
CA LEU A 282 15.49 14.74 9.53
C LEU A 282 14.64 13.50 9.22
N CYS A 283 15.09 12.34 9.68
CA CYS A 283 14.49 11.05 9.40
C CYS A 283 14.07 10.35 10.69
N ASN A 284 12.78 10.05 10.82
CA ASN A 284 12.26 9.18 11.89
C ASN A 284 12.59 7.69 11.69
N SER A 285 13.53 7.35 10.79
CA SER A 285 13.89 5.98 10.45
C SER A 285 15.33 5.68 10.84
N GLN A 286 15.51 4.86 11.88
CA GLN A 286 16.84 4.33 12.25
C GLN A 286 17.47 3.45 11.15
N ARG A 287 16.70 3.08 10.12
CA ARG A 287 17.16 2.24 9.01
C ARG A 287 18.07 2.99 8.02
N ALA A 288 17.95 4.32 7.96
CA ALA A 288 18.63 5.14 6.97
C ALA A 288 19.77 6.02 7.53
N THR A 289 19.97 6.02 8.86
CA THR A 289 20.86 6.96 9.56
C THR A 289 22.19 6.34 10.00
N GLN A 290 22.81 5.49 9.17
CA GLN A 290 24.11 4.87 9.48
C GLN A 290 25.26 5.53 8.73
#